data_AF-A0A831QQ06-F1
#
_entry.id   AF-A0A831QQ06-F1
#
_cell.length_a   1.000
_cell.length_b   1.000
_cell.length_c   1.000
_cell.angle_alpha   90.00
_cell.angle_beta   90.00
_cell.angle_gamma   90.00
#
_symmetry.space_group_name_H-M   'P 1'
#
loop_
_entity.id
_entity.type
_entity.pdbx_description
1 polymer ?
#
loop_
_entity_poly.entity_id
_entity_poly.type
_entity_poly.pdbx_seq_one_letter_code
_entity_poly.pdbx_strand_id
1 'polypeptide(L)'
;MERDDIDKLFEDLQGSFDTNAPKLGHEQRFLEKLKASKKDANRRKKSWWRPFAVAASIALLCTLAFGAYESLPTFEEKVAEISPEVSRTQFYFASLIEEKVKALEEESTPETRRIIDDSMLQLDKLESDYTKLEQDLVNGGNTKLLLSAMITNFSTRIDLLQDVLNHIENIKKLKYNDETKTTI
;
A
#
# COMPACT_ATOMS: atom_id res chain seq x y z
N MET A 1 -58.09 -54.68 9.55
CA MET A 1 -57.51 -53.62 10.37
C MET A 1 -57.19 -54.25 11.71
N GLU A 2 -55.95 -54.67 11.89
CA GLU A 2 -55.47 -55.12 13.19
C GLU A 2 -55.50 -53.92 14.14
N ARG A 3 -56.11 -54.08 15.31
CA ARG A 3 -55.99 -53.10 16.38
C ARG A 3 -54.52 -53.09 16.78
N ASP A 4 -53.88 -51.91 16.76
CA ASP A 4 -52.47 -51.76 17.06
C ASP A 4 -52.17 -52.43 18.41
N ASP A 5 -51.05 -53.16 18.51
CA ASP A 5 -50.70 -53.94 19.72
C ASP A 5 -50.70 -53.09 21.01
N ILE A 6 -50.58 -51.77 20.86
CA ILE A 6 -50.69 -50.80 21.93
C ILE A 6 -52.12 -50.71 22.49
N ASP A 7 -53.15 -50.74 21.65
CA ASP A 7 -54.55 -50.69 22.10
C ASP A 7 -54.89 -51.90 22.98
N LYS A 8 -54.42 -53.08 22.57
CA LYS A 8 -54.57 -54.32 23.37
C LYS A 8 -53.81 -54.24 24.68
N LEU A 9 -52.57 -53.72 24.67
CA LEU A 9 -51.76 -53.55 25.88
C LEU A 9 -52.45 -52.62 26.90
N PHE A 10 -53.10 -51.55 26.43
CA PHE A 10 -53.83 -50.63 27.31
C PHE A 10 -55.14 -51.22 27.83
N GLU A 11 -55.88 -52.01 27.02
CA GLU A 11 -57.05 -52.77 27.50
C GLU A 11 -56.65 -53.79 28.58
N ASP A 12 -55.57 -54.56 28.36
CA ASP A 12 -55.09 -55.58 29.31
C ASP A 12 -54.60 -54.98 30.63
N LEU A 13 -53.99 -53.79 30.58
CA LEU A 13 -53.48 -53.09 31.74
C LEU A 13 -54.52 -52.16 32.38
N GLN A 14 -55.73 -52.05 31.81
CA GLN A 14 -56.77 -51.15 32.28
C GLN A 14 -57.17 -51.51 33.71
N GLY A 15 -56.95 -50.58 34.65
CA GLY A 15 -57.20 -50.79 36.08
C GLY A 15 -56.01 -51.30 36.90
N SER A 16 -54.88 -51.65 36.27
CA SER A 16 -53.63 -52.05 36.96
C SER A 16 -52.74 -50.87 37.37
N PHE A 17 -53.00 -49.67 36.86
CA PHE A 17 -52.14 -48.51 37.05
C PHE A 17 -52.34 -47.80 38.40
N ASP A 18 -53.54 -47.83 38.96
CA ASP A 18 -53.90 -47.07 40.17
C ASP A 18 -53.74 -47.88 41.47
N THR A 19 -52.64 -48.65 41.58
CA THR A 19 -52.44 -49.55 42.73
C THR A 19 -51.92 -48.86 43.98
N ASN A 20 -51.36 -47.65 43.87
CA ASN A 20 -50.75 -46.94 45.00
C ASN A 20 -50.88 -45.41 44.85
N ALA A 21 -51.21 -44.73 45.96
CA ALA A 21 -51.15 -43.28 46.01
C ALA A 21 -49.69 -42.79 46.13
N PRO A 22 -49.34 -41.64 45.52
CA PRO A 22 -48.01 -41.08 45.68
C PRO A 22 -47.74 -40.71 47.15
N LYS A 23 -46.47 -40.79 47.58
CA LYS A 23 -46.06 -40.39 48.93
C LYS A 23 -46.48 -38.94 49.20
N LEU A 24 -46.91 -38.66 50.43
CA LEU A 24 -47.21 -37.31 50.92
C LEU A 24 -46.14 -36.28 50.47
N GLY A 25 -46.59 -35.11 50.04
CA GLY A 25 -45.74 -34.03 49.52
C GLY A 25 -45.20 -34.25 48.09
N HIS A 26 -45.68 -35.25 47.34
CA HIS A 26 -45.31 -35.46 45.94
C HIS A 26 -45.59 -34.23 45.06
N GLU A 27 -46.76 -33.61 45.23
CA GLU A 27 -47.15 -32.43 44.46
C GLU A 27 -46.19 -31.25 44.67
N GLN A 28 -45.80 -30.98 45.92
CA GLN A 28 -44.80 -29.94 46.21
C GLN A 28 -43.44 -30.26 45.59
N ARG A 29 -42.94 -31.50 45.70
CA ARG A 29 -41.66 -31.89 45.07
C ARG A 29 -41.71 -31.80 43.54
N PHE A 30 -42.86 -32.14 42.94
CA PHE A 30 -43.09 -32.00 41.51
C PHE A 30 -43.08 -30.53 41.09
N LEU A 31 -43.82 -29.67 41.80
CA LEU A 31 -43.86 -28.23 41.56
C LEU A 31 -42.49 -27.57 41.72
N GLU A 32 -41.71 -28.00 42.71
CA GLU A 32 -40.35 -27.52 42.94
C GLU A 32 -39.43 -27.91 41.78
N LYS A 33 -39.46 -29.17 41.34
CA LYS A 33 -38.68 -29.65 40.19
C LYS A 33 -39.09 -28.97 38.88
N LEU A 34 -40.39 -28.71 38.69
CA LEU A 34 -40.92 -27.98 37.52
C LEU A 34 -40.44 -26.52 37.50
N LYS A 35 -40.47 -25.85 38.65
CA LYS A 35 -39.96 -24.47 38.79
C LYS A 35 -38.45 -24.39 38.62
N ALA A 36 -37.70 -25.38 39.13
CA ALA A 36 -36.25 -25.47 38.96
C ALA A 36 -35.87 -25.67 37.48
N SER A 37 -36.56 -26.56 36.75
CA SER A 37 -36.31 -26.83 35.33
C SER A 37 -36.51 -25.59 34.43
N LYS A 38 -37.48 -24.71 34.75
CA LYS A 38 -37.67 -23.44 34.01
C LYS A 38 -36.52 -22.44 34.19
N LYS A 39 -35.71 -22.52 35.25
CA LYS A 39 -34.56 -21.62 35.45
C LYS A 39 -33.38 -21.96 34.53
N ASP A 40 -33.24 -23.22 34.12
CA ASP A 40 -32.13 -23.65 33.25
C ASP A 40 -32.38 -23.39 31.76
N ALA A 41 -33.64 -23.27 31.34
CA ALA A 41 -34.00 -22.95 29.95
C ALA A 41 -33.62 -21.53 29.50
N ASN A 42 -33.36 -20.61 30.45
CA ASN A 42 -33.06 -19.20 30.16
C ASN A 42 -31.59 -18.80 30.32
N ARG A 43 -30.68 -19.75 30.57
CA ARG A 43 -29.24 -19.47 30.45
C ARG A 43 -28.82 -19.58 28.98
N ARG A 44 -29.35 -18.69 28.13
CA ARG A 44 -28.70 -18.41 26.84
C ARG A 44 -27.30 -17.88 27.17
N LYS A 45 -26.29 -18.75 27.08
CA LYS A 45 -24.88 -18.36 27.22
C LYS A 45 -24.68 -17.19 26.26
N LYS A 46 -24.51 -15.98 26.81
CA LYS A 46 -24.26 -14.77 26.01
C LYS A 46 -23.04 -15.08 25.16
N SER A 47 -23.24 -15.17 23.85
CA SER A 47 -22.21 -15.66 22.93
C SER A 47 -21.08 -14.64 22.90
N TRP A 48 -20.07 -14.86 23.75
CA TRP A 48 -18.84 -14.07 23.81
C TRP A 48 -18.06 -14.14 22.49
N TRP A 49 -18.45 -15.03 21.58
CA TRP A 49 -17.84 -15.20 20.26
C TRP A 49 -18.38 -14.20 19.24
N ARG A 50 -19.56 -13.59 19.47
CA ARG A 50 -20.11 -12.57 18.57
C ARG A 50 -19.21 -11.34 18.41
N PRO A 51 -18.65 -10.72 19.47
CA PRO A 51 -17.73 -9.60 19.28
C PRO A 51 -16.43 -10.03 18.57
N PHE A 52 -15.94 -11.25 18.78
CA PHE A 52 -14.77 -11.78 18.04
C PHE A 52 -15.07 -12.01 16.56
N ALA A 53 -16.26 -12.53 16.23
CA ALA A 53 -16.67 -12.70 14.83
C ALA A 53 -16.82 -11.35 14.11
N VAL A 54 -17.36 -10.34 14.79
CA VAL A 54 -17.45 -8.97 14.26
C VAL A 54 -16.05 -8.38 14.07
N ALA A 55 -15.18 -8.45 15.08
CA ALA A 55 -13.81 -7.96 14.97
C ALA A 55 -13.01 -8.67 13.86
N ALA A 56 -13.16 -9.99 13.69
CA ALA A 56 -12.51 -10.75 12.63
C ALA A 56 -13.01 -10.32 11.24
N SER A 57 -14.31 -10.06 11.08
CA SER A 57 -14.86 -9.56 9.81
C SER A 57 -14.34 -8.16 9.45
N ILE A 58 -14.22 -7.28 10.45
CA ILE A 58 -13.66 -5.94 10.27
C ILE A 58 -12.17 -6.03 9.93
N ALA A 59 -11.42 -6.85 10.68
CA ALA A 59 -10.01 -7.08 10.43
C ALA A 59 -9.77 -7.62 9.03
N LEU A 60 -10.58 -8.59 8.56
CA LEU A 60 -10.51 -9.15 7.21
C LEU A 60 -10.79 -8.08 6.13
N LEU A 61 -11.80 -7.23 6.33
CA LEU A 61 -12.07 -6.12 5.42
C LEU A 61 -10.92 -5.12 5.40
N CYS A 62 -10.33 -4.80 6.56
CA CYS A 62 -9.17 -3.92 6.65
C CYS A 62 -7.94 -4.52 5.96
N THR A 63 -7.64 -5.82 6.14
CA THR A 63 -6.52 -6.47 5.42
C THR A 63 -6.76 -6.54 3.92
N LEU A 64 -7.99 -6.83 3.47
CA LEU A 64 -8.32 -6.81 2.05
C LEU A 64 -8.24 -5.40 1.46
N ALA A 65 -8.75 -4.39 2.17
CA ALA A 65 -8.68 -3.00 1.73
C ALA A 65 -7.23 -2.49 1.69
N PHE A 66 -6.42 -2.82 2.70
CA PHE A 66 -5.00 -2.45 2.74
C PHE A 66 -4.21 -3.16 1.64
N GLY A 67 -4.43 -4.47 1.44
CA GLY A 67 -3.78 -5.22 0.35
C GLY A 67 -4.17 -4.74 -1.05
N ALA A 68 -5.43 -4.31 -1.23
CA ALA A 68 -5.89 -3.72 -2.49
C ALA A 68 -5.29 -2.32 -2.74
N TYR A 69 -5.04 -1.54 -1.69
CA TYR A 69 -4.41 -0.23 -1.79
C TYR A 69 -2.93 -0.33 -2.24
N GLU A 70 -2.17 -1.27 -1.67
CA GLU A 70 -0.78 -1.56 -2.06
C GLU A 70 -0.65 -2.18 -3.46
N SER A 71 -1.75 -2.68 -4.04
CA SER A 71 -1.76 -3.28 -5.39
C SER A 71 -2.05 -2.26 -6.51
N LEU A 72 -2.16 -0.97 -6.20
CA LEU A 72 -2.31 0.06 -7.22
C LEU A 72 -0.95 0.33 -7.87
N PRO A 73 -0.83 0.19 -9.21
CA PRO A 73 0.45 0.39 -9.86
C PRO A 73 0.93 1.82 -9.65
N THR A 74 2.19 1.94 -9.26
CA THR A 74 2.84 3.25 -9.08
C THR A 74 2.90 4.00 -10.40
N PHE A 75 3.18 5.30 -10.33
CA PHE A 75 3.31 6.12 -11.53
C PHE A 75 4.45 5.64 -12.44
N GLU A 76 5.59 5.27 -11.84
CA GLU A 76 6.74 4.68 -12.53
C GLU A 76 6.38 3.34 -13.20
N GLU A 77 5.59 2.49 -12.53
CA GLU A 77 5.12 1.22 -13.10
C GLU A 77 4.20 1.44 -14.31
N LYS A 78 3.31 2.44 -14.27
CA LYS A 78 2.46 2.79 -15.42
C LYS A 78 3.28 3.29 -16.61
N VAL A 79 4.32 4.10 -16.36
CA VAL A 79 5.23 4.55 -17.41
C VAL A 79 6.01 3.37 -18.01
N ALA A 80 6.51 2.46 -17.17
CA ALA A 80 7.24 1.26 -17.59
C ALA A 80 6.37 0.28 -18.39
N GLU A 81 5.07 0.18 -18.07
CA GLU A 81 4.11 -0.60 -18.85
C GLU A 81 3.88 -0.01 -20.25
N ILE A 82 3.81 1.33 -20.36
CA ILE A 82 3.60 2.03 -21.64
C ILE A 82 4.86 1.99 -22.51
N SER A 83 6.03 2.19 -21.92
CA SER A 83 7.31 2.11 -22.64
C SER A 83 8.41 1.53 -21.74
N PRO A 84 8.70 0.23 -21.87
CA PRO A 84 9.81 -0.43 -21.19
C PRO A 84 11.17 0.21 -21.51
N GLU A 85 11.30 0.81 -22.69
CA GLU A 85 12.50 1.51 -23.14
C GLU A 85 12.77 2.79 -22.33
N VAL A 86 11.72 3.51 -21.92
CA VAL A 86 11.84 4.69 -21.04
C VAL A 86 12.42 4.29 -19.70
N SER A 87 11.90 3.24 -19.08
CA SER A 87 12.37 2.80 -17.76
C SER A 87 13.86 2.44 -17.78
N ARG A 88 14.34 1.76 -18.84
CA ARG A 88 15.76 1.42 -18.99
C ARG A 88 16.64 2.66 -19.22
N THR A 89 16.17 3.59 -20.05
CA THR A 89 16.94 4.80 -20.38
C THR A 89 16.96 5.81 -19.23
N GLN A 90 15.87 5.92 -18.48
CA GLN A 90 15.77 6.74 -17.28
C GLN A 90 16.82 6.35 -16.24
N PHE A 91 16.97 5.07 -15.92
CA PHE A 91 17.98 4.61 -14.97
C PHE A 91 19.41 5.01 -15.40
N TYR A 92 19.73 4.78 -16.67
CA TYR A 92 21.05 5.12 -17.23
C TYR A 92 21.32 6.63 -17.19
N PHE A 93 20.38 7.46 -17.67
CA PHE A 93 20.56 8.91 -17.69
C PHE A 93 20.52 9.54 -16.31
N ALA A 94 19.68 9.04 -15.40
CA ALA A 94 19.65 9.50 -14.00
C ALA A 94 21.00 9.27 -13.32
N SER A 95 21.60 8.08 -13.50
CA SER A 95 22.91 7.76 -12.95
C SER A 95 24.00 8.68 -13.51
N LEU A 96 23.97 8.97 -14.82
CA LEU A 96 24.92 9.87 -15.45
C LEU A 96 24.76 11.33 -14.99
N ILE A 97 23.52 11.80 -14.83
CA ILE A 97 23.23 13.14 -14.30
C ILE A 97 23.74 13.23 -12.85
N GLU A 98 23.48 12.22 -12.02
CA GLU A 98 23.95 12.19 -10.63
C GLU A 98 25.48 12.24 -10.56
N GLU A 99 26.19 11.47 -11.41
CA GLU A 99 27.65 11.52 -11.51
C GLU A 99 28.15 12.93 -11.85
N LYS A 100 27.52 13.59 -12.83
CA LYS A 100 27.89 14.94 -13.28
C LYS A 100 27.58 16.00 -12.23
N VAL A 101 26.46 15.88 -11.51
CA VAL A 101 26.11 16.77 -10.39
C VAL A 101 27.17 16.65 -9.29
N LYS A 102 27.57 15.43 -8.90
CA LYS A 102 28.64 15.23 -7.91
C LYS A 102 29.95 15.87 -8.36
N ALA A 103 30.35 15.64 -9.62
CA ALA A 103 31.54 16.28 -10.17
C ALA A 103 31.44 17.81 -10.13
N LEU A 104 30.25 18.38 -10.34
CA LEU A 104 30.02 19.81 -10.28
C LEU A 104 30.04 20.37 -8.85
N GLU A 105 29.53 19.62 -7.87
CA GLU A 105 29.55 19.99 -6.45
C GLU A 105 30.97 20.00 -5.88
N GLU A 106 31.81 19.04 -6.27
CA GLU A 106 33.24 18.98 -5.92
C GLU A 106 34.02 20.21 -6.42
N GLU A 107 33.48 20.90 -7.42
CA GLU A 107 34.04 22.07 -8.07
C GLU A 107 33.60 23.41 -7.43
N SER A 108 32.90 23.36 -6.29
CA SER A 108 32.37 24.54 -5.60
C SER A 108 33.44 25.34 -4.86
N THR A 109 33.81 26.49 -5.41
CA THR A 109 34.69 27.50 -4.82
C THR A 109 33.97 28.87 -4.79
N PRO A 110 34.45 29.87 -4.04
CA PRO A 110 33.84 31.21 -4.05
C PRO A 110 33.69 31.81 -5.45
N GLU A 111 34.61 31.50 -6.36
CA GLU A 111 34.63 32.01 -7.73
C GLU A 111 33.67 31.26 -8.68
N THR A 112 33.42 29.96 -8.44
CA THR A 112 32.55 29.12 -9.27
C THR A 112 31.13 28.99 -8.74
N ARG A 113 30.90 29.33 -7.46
CA ARG A 113 29.61 29.15 -6.78
C ARG A 113 28.43 29.73 -7.54
N ARG A 114 28.55 30.96 -8.07
CA ARG A 114 27.43 31.61 -8.75
C ARG A 114 26.97 30.83 -10.00
N ILE A 115 27.91 30.38 -10.84
CA ILE A 115 27.55 29.63 -12.04
C ILE A 115 27.01 28.25 -11.68
N ILE A 116 27.51 27.62 -10.62
CA ILE A 116 26.99 26.34 -10.11
C ILE A 116 25.54 26.51 -9.63
N ASP A 117 25.28 27.47 -8.75
CA ASP A 117 23.96 27.73 -8.18
C ASP A 117 22.93 28.03 -9.29
N ASP A 118 23.28 28.90 -10.25
CA ASP A 118 22.42 29.23 -11.40
C ASP A 118 22.14 28.01 -12.29
N SER A 119 23.10 27.08 -12.37
CA SER A 119 22.96 25.86 -13.18
C SER A 119 22.11 24.82 -12.47
N MET A 120 22.21 24.69 -11.15
CA MET A 120 21.33 23.82 -10.36
C MET A 120 19.87 24.26 -10.46
N LEU A 121 19.60 25.57 -10.43
CA LEU A 121 18.24 26.08 -10.66
C LEU A 121 17.69 25.74 -12.06
N GLN A 122 18.54 25.76 -13.08
CA GLN A 122 18.15 25.34 -14.43
C GLN A 122 17.92 23.83 -14.52
N LEU A 123 18.75 23.04 -13.83
CA LEU A 123 18.61 21.60 -13.74
C LEU A 123 17.27 21.22 -13.09
N ASP A 124 16.89 21.89 -11.99
CA ASP A 124 15.61 21.70 -11.31
C ASP A 124 14.41 22.01 -12.21
N LYS A 125 14.53 23.05 -13.04
CA LYS A 125 13.49 23.38 -14.03
C LYS A 125 13.34 22.29 -15.07
N LEU A 126 14.46 21.77 -15.59
CA LEU A 126 14.46 20.67 -16.55
C LEU A 126 13.87 19.39 -15.93
N GLU A 127 14.17 19.11 -14.67
CA GLU A 127 13.56 17.98 -13.94
C GLU A 127 12.05 18.15 -13.80
N SER A 128 11.57 19.35 -13.43
CA SER A 128 10.14 19.63 -13.35
C SER A 128 9.43 19.45 -14.70
N ASP A 129 10.07 19.85 -15.80
CA ASP A 129 9.52 19.64 -17.15
C ASP A 129 9.51 18.14 -17.53
N TYR A 130 10.47 17.35 -17.07
CA TYR A 130 10.45 15.89 -17.24
C TYR A 130 9.25 15.25 -16.54
N THR A 131 8.98 15.61 -15.28
CA THR A 131 7.81 15.09 -14.55
C THR A 131 6.49 15.40 -15.25
N LYS A 132 6.37 16.57 -15.90
CA LYS A 132 5.19 16.90 -16.71
C LYS A 132 5.05 15.99 -17.93
N LEU A 133 6.17 15.67 -18.61
CA LEU A 133 6.17 14.75 -19.74
C LEU A 133 5.73 13.35 -19.32
N GLU A 134 6.16 12.87 -18.16
CA GLU A 134 5.69 11.60 -17.61
C GLU A 134 4.17 11.64 -17.37
N GLN A 135 3.66 12.75 -16.84
CA GLN A 135 2.25 12.90 -16.55
C GLN A 135 1.42 12.90 -17.84
N ASP A 136 1.88 13.62 -18.86
CA ASP A 136 1.25 13.63 -20.19
C ASP A 136 1.28 12.25 -20.85
N LEU A 137 2.34 11.46 -20.60
CA LEU A 137 2.46 10.10 -21.13
C LEU A 137 1.41 9.18 -20.49
N VAL A 138 1.27 9.22 -19.17
CA VAL A 138 0.27 8.44 -18.43
C VAL A 138 -1.16 8.88 -18.78
N ASN A 139 -1.36 10.18 -19.08
CA ASN A 139 -2.65 10.71 -19.50
C ASN A 139 -3.03 10.38 -20.96
N GLY A 140 -2.21 9.59 -21.67
CA GLY A 140 -2.52 9.14 -23.03
C GLY A 140 -2.15 10.14 -24.12
N GLY A 141 -1.18 11.03 -23.87
CA GLY A 141 -0.60 11.89 -24.90
C GLY A 141 0.13 11.09 -25.99
N ASN A 142 0.62 11.79 -27.03
CA ASN A 142 1.32 11.14 -28.13
C ASN A 142 2.64 10.52 -27.64
N THR A 143 2.64 9.21 -27.40
CA THR A 143 3.78 8.46 -26.85
C THR A 143 5.08 8.80 -27.57
N LYS A 144 5.14 8.65 -28.89
CA LYS A 144 6.38 8.87 -29.65
C LYS A 144 6.95 10.28 -29.46
N LEU A 145 6.08 11.30 -29.46
CA LEU A 145 6.50 12.68 -29.26
C LEU A 145 6.99 12.92 -27.83
N LEU A 146 6.26 12.40 -26.84
CA LEU A 146 6.61 12.54 -25.43
C LEU A 146 7.91 11.81 -25.10
N LEU A 147 8.12 10.60 -25.63
CA LEU A 147 9.38 9.87 -25.47
C LEU A 147 10.55 10.65 -26.06
N SER A 148 10.38 11.23 -27.25
CA SER A 148 11.40 12.09 -27.85
C SER A 148 11.71 13.29 -26.96
N ALA A 149 10.69 13.94 -26.40
CA ALA A 149 10.87 15.09 -25.51
C ALA A 149 11.56 14.70 -24.19
N MET A 150 11.26 13.52 -23.64
CA MET A 150 11.93 12.97 -22.45
C MET A 150 13.41 12.74 -22.71
N ILE A 151 13.77 12.13 -23.84
CA ILE A 151 15.16 11.91 -24.24
C ILE A 151 15.86 13.25 -24.42
N THR A 152 15.24 14.20 -25.13
CA THR A 152 15.80 15.55 -25.32
C THR A 152 16.03 16.24 -23.98
N ASN A 153 15.11 16.10 -23.03
CA ASN A 153 15.26 16.67 -21.69
C ASN A 153 16.48 16.08 -20.96
N PHE A 154 16.69 14.76 -20.98
CA PHE A 154 17.90 14.14 -20.42
C PHE A 154 19.17 14.66 -21.09
N SER A 155 19.22 14.68 -22.42
CA SER A 155 20.38 15.22 -23.16
C SER A 155 20.66 16.66 -22.79
N THR A 156 19.62 17.51 -22.69
CA THR A 156 19.76 18.92 -22.32
C THR A 156 20.36 19.10 -20.92
N ARG A 157 19.96 18.27 -19.95
CA ARG A 157 20.52 18.28 -18.59
C ARG A 157 22.00 17.91 -18.59
N ILE A 158 22.36 16.88 -19.34
CA ILE A 158 23.76 16.41 -19.45
C ILE A 158 24.62 17.47 -20.13
N ASP A 159 24.14 18.07 -21.22
CA ASP A 159 24.85 19.13 -21.95
C ASP A 159 25.06 20.36 -21.05
N LEU A 160 24.03 20.79 -20.33
CA LEU A 160 24.13 21.87 -19.33
C LEU A 160 25.24 21.59 -18.31
N LEU A 161 25.22 20.42 -17.68
CA LEU A 161 26.22 20.07 -16.66
C LEU A 161 27.63 20.00 -17.25
N GLN A 162 27.78 19.45 -18.46
CA GLN A 162 29.07 19.37 -19.14
C GLN A 162 29.61 20.76 -19.49
N ASP A 163 28.77 21.65 -20.00
CA ASP A 163 29.15 23.02 -20.36
C ASP A 163 29.60 23.81 -19.13
N VAL A 164 28.92 23.64 -17.99
CA VAL A 164 29.28 24.30 -16.74
C VAL A 164 30.62 23.78 -16.21
N LEU A 165 30.85 22.46 -16.23
CA LEU A 165 32.14 21.87 -15.87
C LEU A 165 33.27 22.42 -16.75
N ASN A 166 33.05 22.52 -18.06
CA ASN A 166 34.02 23.09 -18.99
C ASN A 166 34.31 24.57 -18.68
N HIS A 167 33.27 25.35 -18.37
CA HIS A 167 33.43 26.75 -17.97
C HIS A 167 34.23 26.90 -16.66
N ILE A 168 33.98 26.03 -15.67
CA ILE A 168 34.74 26.02 -14.42
C ILE A 168 36.21 25.70 -14.67
N GLU A 169 36.51 24.72 -15.52
CA GLU A 169 37.88 24.37 -15.88
C GLU A 169 38.62 25.58 -16.52
N ASN A 170 37.92 26.35 -17.36
CA ASN A 170 38.46 27.57 -17.96
C ASN A 170 38.72 28.66 -16.90
N ILE A 171 37.81 28.86 -15.94
CA ILE A 171 38.02 29.80 -14.83
C ILE A 171 39.28 29.43 -14.04
N LYS A 172 39.47 28.14 -13.72
CA LYS A 172 40.66 27.64 -13.03
C LYS A 172 41.95 27.91 -13.81
N LYS A 173 41.96 27.64 -15.13
CA LYS A 173 43.13 27.88 -16.00
C LYS A 173 43.52 29.35 -16.04
N LEU A 174 42.54 30.25 -16.09
CA LEU A 174 42.80 31.70 -16.09
C LEU A 174 43.44 32.15 -14.77
N LYS A 175 42.91 31.71 -13.62
CA LYS A 175 43.48 32.02 -12.29
C LYS A 175 44.94 31.58 -12.16
N TYR A 176 45.25 30.35 -12.57
CA TYR A 176 46.63 29.84 -12.54
C TYR A 176 47.61 30.67 -13.39
N ASN A 177 47.17 31.10 -14.58
CA ASN A 177 47.99 31.91 -15.46
C ASN A 177 48.24 33.34 -14.93
N ASP A 178 47.29 33.90 -14.18
CA ASP A 178 47.47 35.20 -13.55
C ASP A 178 48.42 35.12 -12.34
N GLU A 179 48.28 34.09 -11.49
CA GLU A 179 49.17 33.86 -10.34
C GLU A 179 50.64 33.66 -10.76
N THR A 180 50.89 32.92 -11.85
CA THR A 180 52.24 32.69 -12.38
C THR A 180 52.87 33.92 -13.02
N LYS A 181 52.09 34.83 -13.61
CA LYS A 181 52.60 36.10 -14.17
C LYS A 181 52.99 37.11 -13.10
N THR A 182 52.32 37.12 -11.95
CA THR A 182 52.64 38.03 -10.83
C THR A 182 53.86 37.60 -10.00
N THR A 183 54.39 36.40 -10.23
CA THR A 183 55.52 35.83 -9.45
C THR A 183 56.87 35.96 -10.16
N ILE A 184 56.92 36.64 -11.32
CA ILE A 184 58.13 36.95 -12.10
C ILE A 184 58.38 38.45 -12.06
#